data_AF-A0A7C2Q6J8-F1
#
_entry.id   AF-A0A7C2Q6J8-F1
#
_cell.length_a   1.000
_cell.length_b   1.000
_cell.length_c   1.000
_cell.angle_alpha   90.00
_cell.angle_beta   90.00
_cell.angle_gamma   90.00
#
_symmetry.space_group_name_H-M   'P 1'
#
loop_
_entity.id
_entity.type
_entity.pdbx_description
1 polymer ?
#
loop_
_entity_poly.entity_id
_entity_poly.type
_entity_poly.pdbx_seq_one_letter_code
_entity_poly.pdbx_strand_id
1 'polypeptide(L)'
;MRRIDAERANLISVQPLLLKLMRTAAVVHLEDIKAYDRTGEWGTYKLPPQVAEDFRLAIAEVVPIHARIHTRTVYEQLSEYRELLYQVTNSVAKAEARALWEQVHPIYDRLHIALGDEIRKLEDENLQLGDPSAR
;
A
#
# COMPACT_ATOMS: atom_id res chain seq x y z
N MET A 1 -21.94 -1.97 -16.42
CA MET A 1 -20.74 -1.84 -17.27
C MET A 1 -19.84 -0.71 -16.80
N ARG A 2 -20.03 0.57 -17.19
CA ARG A 2 -19.05 1.66 -16.91
C ARG A 2 -18.52 1.77 -15.46
N ARG A 3 -19.36 1.53 -14.44
CA ARG A 3 -18.92 1.57 -13.03
C ARG A 3 -18.05 0.37 -12.62
N ILE A 4 -18.41 -0.84 -13.06
CA ILE A 4 -17.67 -2.08 -12.78
C ILE A 4 -16.31 -2.01 -13.44
N ASP A 5 -16.25 -1.55 -14.69
CA ASP A 5 -15.01 -1.36 -15.43
C ASP A 5 -14.11 -0.30 -14.78
N ALA A 6 -14.70 0.80 -14.29
CA ALA A 6 -13.96 1.84 -13.59
C ALA A 6 -13.39 1.35 -12.25
N GLU A 7 -14.16 0.62 -11.45
CA GLU A 7 -13.67 0.04 -10.19
C GLU A 7 -12.55 -0.97 -10.48
N ARG A 8 -12.74 -1.89 -11.44
CA ARG A 8 -11.70 -2.85 -11.82
C ARG A 8 -10.41 -2.14 -12.27
N ALA A 9 -10.52 -1.10 -13.09
CA ALA A 9 -9.36 -0.30 -13.50
C ALA A 9 -8.67 0.38 -12.30
N ASN A 10 -9.44 0.84 -11.31
CA ASN A 10 -8.87 1.40 -10.08
C ASN A 10 -8.09 0.34 -9.29
N LEU A 11 -8.69 -0.83 -9.07
CA LEU A 11 -8.08 -1.93 -8.30
C LEU A 11 -6.79 -2.43 -8.97
N ILE A 12 -6.78 -2.59 -10.30
CA ILE A 12 -5.57 -2.95 -11.06
C ILE A 12 -4.49 -1.87 -10.89
N SER A 13 -4.87 -0.59 -10.92
CA SER A 13 -3.93 0.52 -10.77
C SER A 13 -3.31 0.61 -9.37
N VAL A 14 -3.95 0.04 -8.35
CA VAL A 14 -3.40 -0.02 -6.97
C VAL A 14 -2.19 -0.97 -6.89
N GLN A 15 -2.21 -2.09 -7.63
CA GLN A 15 -1.18 -3.14 -7.52
C GLN A 15 0.27 -2.64 -7.69
N PRO A 16 0.63 -1.88 -8.75
CA PRO A 16 2.00 -1.35 -8.89
C PRO A 16 2.34 -0.30 -7.82
N LEU A 17 1.35 0.44 -7.32
CA LEU A 17 1.54 1.45 -6.27
C LEU A 17 1.86 0.80 -4.92
N LEU A 18 1.27 -0.35 -4.60
CA LEU A 18 1.60 -1.11 -3.40
C LEU A 18 3.06 -1.57 -3.39
N LEU A 19 3.54 -2.08 -4.52
CA LEU A 19 4.93 -2.48 -4.66
C LEU A 19 5.86 -1.27 -4.51
N LYS A 20 5.51 -0.13 -5.13
CA LYS A 20 6.29 1.10 -5.00
C LYS A 20 6.34 1.57 -3.54
N LEU A 21 5.21 1.60 -2.84
CA LEU A 21 5.13 1.95 -1.41
C LEU A 21 5.98 1.02 -0.54
N MET A 22 5.85 -0.30 -0.72
CA MET A 22 6.62 -1.27 0.05
C MET A 22 8.11 -1.05 -0.12
N ARG A 23 8.56 -0.84 -1.38
CA ARG A 23 9.96 -0.63 -1.70
C ARG A 23 10.51 0.65 -1.09
N THR A 24 9.81 1.77 -1.24
CA THR A 24 10.29 3.04 -0.70
C THR A 24 10.28 3.05 0.83
N ALA A 25 9.26 2.46 1.47
CA ALA A 25 9.22 2.28 2.92
C ALA A 25 10.35 1.37 3.42
N ALA A 26 10.64 0.26 2.72
CA ALA A 26 11.75 -0.63 3.06
C ALA A 26 13.10 0.09 2.99
N VAL A 27 13.31 0.96 1.99
CA VAL A 27 14.53 1.76 1.89
C VAL A 27 14.63 2.73 3.06
N VAL A 28 13.56 3.43 3.43
CA VAL A 28 13.53 4.30 4.62
C VAL A 28 13.92 3.52 5.88
N HIS A 29 13.24 2.39 6.13
CA HIS A 29 13.50 1.56 7.31
C HIS A 29 14.95 1.03 7.36
N LEU A 30 15.51 0.65 6.21
CA LEU A 30 16.90 0.23 6.10
C LEU A 30 17.89 1.36 6.38
N GLU A 31 17.60 2.59 5.94
CA GLU A 31 18.43 3.75 6.26
C GLU A 31 18.39 4.07 7.77
N ASP A 32 17.24 3.96 8.43
CA ASP A 32 17.14 4.13 9.89
C ASP A 32 17.95 3.07 10.65
N ILE A 33 17.90 1.80 10.21
CA ILE A 33 18.73 0.72 10.78
C ILE A 33 20.22 1.05 10.61
N LYS A 34 20.65 1.41 9.39
CA LYS A 34 22.05 1.76 9.12
C LYS A 34 22.51 2.94 9.94
N ALA A 35 21.66 3.94 10.13
CA ALA A 35 21.96 5.11 10.94
C ALA A 35 22.14 4.72 12.41
N TYR A 36 21.19 3.96 12.96
CA TYR A 36 21.27 3.46 14.33
C TYR A 36 22.53 2.62 14.56
N ASP A 37 22.89 1.73 13.63
CA ASP A 37 24.08 0.89 13.75
C ASP A 37 25.39 1.72 13.78
N ARG A 38 25.36 2.95 13.25
CA ARG A 38 26.49 3.89 13.27
C ARG A 38 26.48 4.82 14.48
N THR A 39 25.32 5.29 14.92
CA THR A 39 25.19 6.36 15.92
C THR A 39 24.74 5.89 17.30
N GLY A 40 24.06 4.74 17.38
CA GLY A 40 23.35 4.27 18.57
C GLY A 40 22.04 5.01 18.86
N GLU A 41 21.65 5.96 18.02
CA GLU A 41 20.44 6.79 18.19
C GLU A 41 19.41 6.51 17.08
N TRP A 42 18.14 6.37 17.46
CA TRP A 42 17.03 6.18 16.53
C TRP A 42 16.27 7.49 16.33
N GLY A 43 15.75 7.72 15.11
CA GLY A 43 14.87 8.87 14.82
C GLY A 43 15.54 10.25 14.80
N THR A 44 16.83 10.34 15.15
CA THR A 44 17.62 11.59 15.08
C THR A 44 18.33 11.77 13.74
N TYR A 45 18.44 10.69 12.97
CA TYR A 45 19.09 10.69 11.66
C TYR A 45 18.20 11.36 10.61
N LYS A 46 18.81 12.27 9.82
CA LYS A 46 18.17 12.82 8.63
C LYS A 46 18.37 11.85 7.48
N LEU A 47 17.27 11.29 6.99
CA LEU A 47 17.26 10.46 5.79
C LEU A 47 17.90 11.21 4.61
N PRO A 48 18.57 10.49 3.68
CA PRO A 48 19.01 11.07 2.42
C PRO A 48 17.82 11.76 1.72
N PRO A 49 17.98 12.99 1.19
CA PRO A 49 16.86 13.75 0.61
C PRO A 49 16.08 12.97 -0.46
N GLN A 50 16.78 12.20 -1.29
CA GLN A 50 16.14 11.38 -2.32
C GLN A 50 15.26 10.27 -1.74
N VAL A 51 15.70 9.62 -0.65
CA VAL A 51 14.94 8.54 0.00
C VAL A 51 13.65 9.08 0.61
N ALA A 52 13.75 10.22 1.30
CA ALA A 52 12.58 10.89 1.87
C ALA A 52 11.59 11.34 0.78
N GLU A 53 12.10 11.89 -0.32
CA GLU A 53 11.28 12.34 -1.45
C GLU A 53 10.61 11.17 -2.18
N ASP A 54 11.32 10.08 -2.43
CA ASP A 54 10.79 8.89 -3.11
C ASP A 54 9.61 8.28 -2.32
N PHE A 55 9.74 8.19 -0.99
CA PHE A 55 8.65 7.73 -0.13
C PHE A 55 7.46 8.69 -0.15
N ARG A 56 7.72 10.01 -0.05
CA ARG A 56 6.68 11.05 -0.11
C ARG A 56 5.90 11.00 -1.44
N LEU A 57 6.60 10.86 -2.56
CA LEU A 57 5.99 10.74 -3.89
C LEU A 57 5.18 9.45 -4.03
N ALA A 58 5.68 8.32 -3.53
CA ALA A 58 4.94 7.06 -3.53
C ALA A 58 3.62 7.17 -2.76
N ILE A 59 3.63 7.80 -1.58
CA ILE A 59 2.39 8.08 -0.81
C ILE A 59 1.45 9.00 -1.59
N ALA A 60 1.98 10.07 -2.20
CA ALA A 60 1.19 11.04 -2.95
C ALA A 60 0.49 10.41 -4.17
N GLU A 61 1.13 9.46 -4.85
CA GLU A 61 0.54 8.73 -5.98
C GLU A 61 -0.63 7.82 -5.58
N VAL A 62 -0.66 7.37 -4.32
CA VAL A 62 -1.72 6.49 -3.82
C VAL A 62 -2.97 7.26 -3.41
N VAL A 63 -2.84 8.53 -3.00
CA VAL A 63 -3.97 9.34 -2.51
C VAL A 63 -5.11 9.43 -3.54
N PRO A 64 -4.89 9.74 -4.82
CA PRO A 64 -5.97 9.86 -5.80
C PRO A 64 -6.68 8.54 -6.07
N ILE A 65 -5.94 7.41 -6.10
CA ILE A 65 -6.56 6.11 -6.36
C ILE A 65 -7.35 5.63 -5.15
N HIS A 66 -6.83 5.84 -3.93
CA HIS A 66 -7.49 5.48 -2.69
C HIS A 66 -8.89 6.10 -2.57
N ALA A 67 -9.02 7.38 -2.95
CA ALA A 67 -10.30 8.08 -2.94
C ALA A 67 -11.32 7.56 -3.97
N ARG A 68 -10.89 6.76 -4.95
CA ARG A 68 -11.73 6.21 -6.03
C ARG A 68 -12.10 4.74 -5.83
N ILE A 69 -11.53 4.07 -4.83
CA ILE A 69 -11.87 2.68 -4.50
C ILE A 69 -13.25 2.67 -3.84
N HIS A 70 -14.18 1.92 -4.43
CA HIS A 70 -15.52 1.74 -3.88
C HIS A 70 -15.64 0.48 -3.04
N THR A 71 -14.75 -0.48 -3.24
CA THR A 71 -14.73 -1.74 -2.52
C THR A 71 -14.24 -1.52 -1.09
N ARG A 72 -15.15 -1.60 -0.12
CA ARG A 72 -14.88 -1.27 1.30
C ARG A 72 -13.68 -2.03 1.87
N THR A 73 -13.62 -3.34 1.67
CA THR A 73 -12.53 -4.18 2.18
C THR A 73 -11.17 -3.71 1.69
N VAL A 74 -11.05 -3.42 0.38
CA VAL A 74 -9.80 -2.92 -0.21
C VAL A 74 -9.48 -1.52 0.30
N TYR A 75 -10.48 -0.65 0.43
CA TYR A 75 -10.32 0.70 0.96
C TYR A 75 -9.77 0.68 2.40
N GLU A 76 -10.38 -0.12 3.27
CA GLU A 76 -9.99 -0.23 4.67
C GLU A 76 -8.57 -0.80 4.81
N GLN A 77 -8.24 -1.87 4.07
CA GLN A 77 -6.90 -2.47 4.09
C GLN A 77 -5.83 -1.55 3.49
N LEU A 78 -6.15 -0.79 2.43
CA LEU A 78 -5.22 0.20 1.88
C LEU A 78 -5.01 1.37 2.85
N SER A 79 -6.04 1.78 3.59
CA SER A 79 -5.91 2.77 4.67
C SER A 79 -5.00 2.25 5.78
N GLU A 80 -5.27 1.04 6.28
CA GLU A 80 -4.49 0.37 7.33
C GLU A 80 -3.01 0.24 6.90
N TYR A 81 -2.76 -0.19 5.67
CA TYR A 81 -1.42 -0.34 5.13
C TYR A 81 -0.65 1.00 5.07
N ARG A 82 -1.28 2.06 4.55
CA ARG A 82 -0.65 3.39 4.47
C ARG A 82 -0.33 3.96 5.84
N GLU A 83 -1.26 3.80 6.78
CA GLU A 83 -1.09 4.26 8.15
C GLU A 83 0.04 3.51 8.85
N LEU A 84 0.11 2.18 8.70
CA LEU A 84 1.21 1.39 9.26
C LEU A 84 2.57 1.83 8.69
N LEU A 85 2.68 2.04 7.38
CA LEU A 85 3.93 2.52 6.79
C LEU A 85 4.31 3.90 7.32
N TYR A 86 3.35 4.81 7.50
CA TYR A 86 3.60 6.11 8.11
C TYR A 86 4.11 5.97 9.55
N GLN A 87 3.52 5.09 10.35
CA GLN A 87 3.96 4.83 11.73
C GLN A 87 5.39 4.25 11.78
N VAL A 88 5.73 3.30 10.89
CA VAL A 88 7.10 2.79 10.77
C VAL A 88 8.09 3.92 10.53
N THR A 89 7.82 4.79 9.55
CA THR A 89 8.76 5.84 9.13
C THR A 89 8.87 7.00 10.11
N ASN A 90 7.90 7.16 11.03
CA ASN A 90 7.89 8.25 12.02
C ASN A 90 8.12 7.76 13.45
N SER A 91 8.38 6.47 13.64
CA SER A 91 8.66 5.91 14.95
C SER A 91 9.92 6.53 15.55
N VAL A 92 9.80 6.99 16.80
CA VAL A 92 10.92 7.56 17.56
C VAL A 92 11.73 6.50 18.31
N ALA A 93 11.31 5.24 18.27
CA ALA A 93 11.98 4.14 18.95
C ALA A 93 12.23 2.94 18.02
N LYS A 94 13.45 2.38 18.07
CA LYS A 94 13.85 1.21 17.26
C LYS A 94 12.95 -0.01 17.49
N ALA A 95 12.64 -0.30 18.75
CA ALA A 95 11.82 -1.46 19.11
C ALA A 95 10.40 -1.35 18.55
N GLU A 96 9.80 -0.16 18.65
CA GLU A 96 8.49 0.15 18.08
C GLU A 96 8.52 0.08 16.55
N ALA A 97 9.51 0.70 15.91
CA ALA A 97 9.65 0.67 14.45
C ALA A 97 9.75 -0.76 13.93
N ARG A 98 10.50 -1.63 14.63
CA ARG A 98 10.62 -3.05 14.30
C ARG A 98 9.28 -3.79 14.47
N ALA A 99 8.59 -3.59 15.58
CA ALA A 99 7.30 -4.24 15.84
C ALA A 99 6.23 -3.83 14.82
N LEU A 100 6.25 -2.58 14.38
CA LEU A 100 5.39 -2.09 13.29
C LEU A 100 5.83 -2.69 11.94
N TRP A 101 7.13 -2.74 11.65
CA TRP A 101 7.65 -3.31 10.41
C TRP A 101 7.30 -4.79 10.24
N GLU A 102 7.33 -5.57 11.31
CA GLU A 102 6.92 -6.99 11.33
C GLU A 102 5.43 -7.19 10.95
N GLN A 103 4.59 -6.16 11.11
CA GLN A 103 3.18 -6.19 10.70
C GLN A 103 2.96 -5.82 9.24
N VAL A 104 3.93 -5.21 8.56
CA VAL A 104 3.77 -4.68 7.19
C VAL A 104 3.47 -5.81 6.21
N HIS A 105 4.21 -6.92 6.28
CA HIS A 105 4.06 -8.02 5.34
C HIS A 105 2.70 -8.73 5.42
N PRO A 106 2.18 -9.08 6.62
CA PRO A 106 0.81 -9.60 6.75
C PRO A 106 -0.27 -8.69 6.16
N ILE A 107 -0.17 -7.37 6.33
CA ILE A 107 -1.15 -6.43 5.76
C ILE A 107 -1.00 -6.37 4.24
N TYR A 108 0.23 -6.29 3.74
CA TYR A 108 0.54 -6.29 2.32
C TYR A 108 -0.06 -7.51 1.60
N ASP A 109 0.12 -8.71 2.18
CA ASP A 109 -0.39 -9.95 1.61
C ASP A 109 -1.93 -10.00 1.62
N ARG A 110 -2.56 -9.63 2.75
CA ARG A 110 -4.02 -9.55 2.86
C ARG A 110 -4.61 -8.60 1.81
N LEU A 111 -3.97 -7.46 1.58
CA LEU A 111 -4.40 -6.47 0.60
C LEU A 111 -4.28 -6.98 -0.84
N HIS A 112 -3.20 -7.70 -1.18
CA HIS A 112 -3.08 -8.34 -2.49
C HIS A 112 -4.12 -9.43 -2.72
N ILE A 113 -4.43 -10.21 -1.70
CA ILE A 113 -5.50 -11.21 -1.77
C ILE A 113 -6.85 -10.54 -2.01
N ALA A 114 -7.20 -9.51 -1.22
CA ALA A 114 -8.45 -8.78 -1.38
C ALA A 114 -8.58 -8.11 -2.76
N LEU A 115 -7.49 -7.52 -3.28
CA LEU A 115 -7.47 -6.99 -4.65
C LEU A 115 -7.74 -8.09 -5.68
N GLY A 116 -7.08 -9.23 -5.57
CA GLY A 116 -7.26 -10.34 -6.50
C GLY A 116 -8.67 -10.93 -6.47
N ASP A 117 -9.25 -11.10 -5.28
CA ASP A 117 -10.62 -11.59 -5.11
C ASP A 117 -11.65 -10.66 -5.74
N GLU A 118 -11.52 -9.35 -5.49
CA GLU A 118 -12.48 -8.37 -5.97
C GLU A 118 -12.33 -8.11 -7.47
N ILE A 119 -11.12 -8.15 -8.01
CA ILE A 119 -10.89 -8.10 -9.47
C ILE A 119 -11.58 -9.30 -10.15
N ARG A 120 -11.37 -10.53 -9.65
CA ARG A 120 -12.01 -11.74 -10.20
C ARG A 120 -13.52 -11.64 -10.15
N LYS A 121 -14.08 -11.21 -9.02
CA LYS A 121 -15.52 -11.03 -8.87
C LYS A 121 -16.10 -10.06 -9.89
N LEU A 122 -15.45 -8.91 -10.10
CA LEU A 122 -15.89 -7.91 -11.08
C LEU A 122 -15.75 -8.44 -12.53
N GLU A 123 -14.76 -9.30 -12.80
CA GLU A 123 -14.62 -9.98 -14.10
C GLU A 123 -15.76 -10.97 -14.34
N ASP A 124 -16.08 -11.81 -13.36
CA ASP A 124 -17.18 -12.77 -13.44
C ASP A 124 -18.55 -12.07 -13.60
N GLU A 125 -18.78 -10.99 -12.84
CA GLU A 125 -19.99 -10.16 -12.97
C GLU A 125 -20.10 -9.51 -14.36
N ASN A 126 -18.99 -9.02 -14.91
CA ASN A 126 -18.97 -8.44 -16.25
C ASN A 126 -19.27 -9.49 -17.34
N LEU A 127 -18.77 -10.72 -17.20
CA LEU A 127 -19.07 -11.81 -18.12
C LEU A 127 -20.56 -12.17 -18.10
N GLN A 128 -21.16 -12.30 -16.91
CA GLN A 128 -22.59 -12.59 -16.75
C GLN A 128 -23.49 -11.49 -17.36
N LEU A 129 -23.09 -10.22 -17.22
CA LEU A 129 -23.82 -9.08 -17.78
C LEU A 129 -23.66 -8.94 -19.30
N GLY A 130 -22.62 -9.56 -19.88
CA GLY A 130 -22.33 -9.56 -21.31
C GLY A 130 -22.95 -10.73 -22.08
N ASP A 131 -23.43 -11.77 -21.39
CA ASP A 131 -24.01 -12.98 -22.01
C ASP A 131 -25.51 -12.78 -22.32
N PRO A 132 -25.94 -12.69 -23.60
CA PRO A 132 -27.34 -12.51 -23.97
C PRO A 132 -28.20 -13.76 -23.71
N SER A 133 -27.60 -14.91 -23.39
CA SER A 133 -28.22 -16.25 -23.44
C SER A 133 -29.07 -16.63 -22.21
N ALA A 134 -29.31 -15.71 -21.27
CA ALA A 134 -30.03 -15.99 -20.03
C ALA A 134 -31.46 -15.40 -19.97
N ARG A 135 -32.11 -15.19 -21.13
CA ARG A 135 -33.54 -14.81 -21.22
C ARG A 135 -34.33 -15.78 -22.07
#